data_AF-A0A2L2BNQ5-F1
#
_entry.id   AF-A0A2L2BNQ5-F1
#
_cell.length_a   1.000
_cell.length_b   1.000
_cell.length_c   1.000
_cell.angle_alpha   90.00
_cell.angle_beta   90.00
_cell.angle_gamma   90.00
#
_symmetry.space_group_name_H-M   'P 1'
#
loop_
_entity.id
_entity.type
_entity.pdbx_description
1 polymer ?
#
loop_
_entity_poly.entity_id
_entity_poly.type
_entity_poly.pdbx_seq_one_letter_code
_entity_poly.pdbx_strand_id
1 'polypeptide(L)'
;MAELQRVEVWADALIRLHLDSSWSFHFDHAKTRFGQCDHKHKRISVSRHLSVKATDDEVHQVLLHEVAHAVAGVRAGHGPAWMRIARELGYEGGRTHDSPAATEHAKWLGLCPTGHEIIRFRRPSKPTSCALCSRRFNPDYLITWHDRRAMA
;
A
#
# COMPACT_ATOMS: atom_id res chain seq x y z
N MET A 1 12.70 6.56 -11.14
CA MET A 1 11.41 6.20 -11.74
C MET A 1 11.56 4.81 -12.33
N ALA A 2 10.70 3.87 -11.95
CA ALA A 2 10.80 2.51 -12.43
C ALA A 2 10.36 2.37 -13.89
N GLU A 3 11.14 1.62 -14.66
CA GLU A 3 10.76 1.25 -16.02
C GLU A 3 9.81 0.06 -16.00
N LEU A 4 8.66 0.21 -16.65
CA LEU A 4 7.59 -0.78 -16.58
C LEU A 4 8.00 -2.16 -17.11
N GLN A 5 8.90 -2.19 -18.10
CA GLN A 5 9.47 -3.45 -18.61
C GLN A 5 10.30 -4.18 -17.54
N ARG A 6 11.09 -3.45 -16.72
CA ARG A 6 11.84 -4.06 -15.62
C ARG A 6 10.92 -4.59 -14.52
N VAL A 7 9.87 -3.83 -14.21
CA VAL A 7 8.85 -4.25 -13.24
C VAL A 7 8.15 -5.54 -13.67
N GLU A 8 7.81 -5.68 -14.95
CA GLU A 8 7.21 -6.91 -15.50
C GLU A 8 8.17 -8.10 -15.40
N VAL A 9 9.45 -7.91 -15.75
CA VAL A 9 10.48 -8.95 -15.59
C VAL A 9 10.64 -9.39 -14.13
N TRP A 10 10.69 -8.45 -13.19
CA TRP A 10 10.79 -8.79 -11.76
C TRP A 10 9.55 -9.53 -11.26
N ALA A 11 8.35 -9.08 -11.64
CA ALA A 11 7.11 -9.73 -11.24
C ALA A 11 7.05 -11.17 -11.77
N ASP A 12 7.37 -11.38 -13.04
CA ASP A 12 7.40 -12.71 -13.65
C ASP A 12 8.46 -13.62 -12.99
N ALA A 13 9.63 -13.07 -12.67
CA ALA A 13 10.67 -13.81 -11.95
C ALA A 13 10.18 -14.26 -10.56
N LEU A 14 9.59 -13.35 -9.77
CA LEU A 14 9.05 -13.66 -8.45
C LEU A 14 7.92 -14.69 -8.50
N ILE A 15 7.01 -14.57 -9.48
CA ILE A 15 5.94 -15.56 -9.69
C ILE A 15 6.54 -16.93 -9.99
N ARG A 16 7.51 -17.02 -10.91
CA ARG A 16 8.14 -18.31 -11.27
C ARG A 16 8.92 -18.94 -10.12
N LEU A 17 9.52 -18.13 -9.25
CA LEU A 17 10.32 -18.60 -8.13
C LEU A 17 9.49 -19.04 -6.93
N HIS A 18 8.35 -18.41 -6.69
CA HIS A 18 7.61 -18.56 -5.42
C HIS A 18 6.17 -19.06 -5.57
N LEU A 19 5.60 -19.01 -6.78
CA LEU A 19 4.22 -19.41 -7.06
C LEU A 19 4.20 -20.47 -8.18
N ASP A 20 3.00 -20.94 -8.52
CA ASP A 20 2.80 -21.88 -9.63
C ASP A 20 2.40 -21.15 -10.93
N SER A 21 2.44 -21.88 -12.06
CA SER A 21 2.17 -21.33 -13.39
C SER A 21 0.74 -20.87 -13.64
N SER A 22 -0.18 -21.06 -12.69
CA SER A 22 -1.53 -20.51 -12.78
C SER A 22 -1.64 -19.08 -12.27
N TRP A 23 -0.55 -18.53 -11.70
CA TRP A 23 -0.46 -17.12 -11.34
C TRP A 23 0.06 -16.26 -12.49
N SER A 24 -0.46 -15.04 -12.62
CA SER A 24 0.01 -14.07 -13.62
C SER A 24 0.25 -12.68 -13.05
N PHE A 25 1.06 -11.89 -13.75
CA PHE A 25 1.26 -10.47 -13.47
C PHE A 25 0.52 -9.57 -14.47
N HIS A 26 -0.01 -8.44 -14.00
CA HIS A 26 -0.50 -7.37 -14.88
C HIS A 26 -0.32 -5.99 -14.25
N PHE A 27 -0.20 -4.96 -15.08
CA PHE A 27 -0.44 -3.59 -14.63
C PHE A 27 -1.94 -3.28 -14.56
N ASP A 28 -2.35 -2.57 -13.52
CA ASP A 28 -3.68 -1.97 -13.42
C ASP A 28 -3.64 -0.44 -13.38
N HIS A 29 -4.82 0.18 -13.29
CA HIS A 29 -5.01 1.63 -13.30
C HIS A 29 -5.44 2.20 -11.94
N ALA A 30 -5.17 1.49 -10.83
CA ALA A 30 -5.52 1.98 -9.50
C ALA A 30 -4.77 3.28 -9.18
N LYS A 31 -5.44 4.24 -8.56
CA LYS A 31 -4.84 5.54 -8.19
C LYS A 31 -4.52 5.66 -6.70
N THR A 32 -4.98 4.71 -5.89
CA THR A 32 -4.93 4.81 -4.41
C THR A 32 -4.35 3.57 -3.74
N ARG A 33 -4.11 2.49 -4.49
CA ARG A 33 -3.44 1.28 -4.02
C ARG A 33 -2.31 0.96 -4.98
N PHE A 34 -1.15 0.58 -4.44
CA PHE A 34 0.01 0.32 -5.27
C PHE A 34 -0.03 -1.10 -5.83
N GLY A 35 -0.10 -2.11 -4.96
CA GLY A 35 -0.23 -3.51 -5.34
C GLY A 35 -1.63 -4.08 -5.08
N GLN A 36 -1.86 -5.27 -5.63
CA GLN A 36 -2.95 -6.15 -5.24
C GLN A 36 -2.62 -7.62 -5.57
N CYS A 37 -2.81 -8.48 -4.57
CA CYS A 37 -2.93 -9.92 -4.74
C CYS A 37 -4.41 -10.33 -4.89
N ASP A 38 -4.77 -10.90 -6.04
CA ASP A 38 -6.10 -11.44 -6.31
C ASP A 38 -6.05 -12.98 -6.34
N HIS A 39 -6.39 -13.61 -5.22
CA HIS A 39 -6.44 -15.07 -5.12
C HIS A 39 -7.51 -15.72 -6.01
N LYS A 40 -8.61 -15.03 -6.33
CA LYS A 40 -9.70 -15.60 -7.12
C LYS A 40 -9.27 -15.80 -8.56
N HIS A 41 -8.59 -14.81 -9.13
CA HIS A 41 -8.09 -14.85 -10.50
C HIS A 41 -6.60 -15.24 -10.58
N LYS A 42 -5.98 -15.58 -9.45
CA LYS A 42 -4.55 -15.88 -9.30
C LYS A 42 -3.68 -14.84 -10.00
N ARG A 43 -3.83 -13.58 -9.58
CA ARG A 43 -3.17 -12.44 -10.24
C ARG A 43 -2.46 -11.57 -9.22
N ILE A 44 -1.22 -11.20 -9.55
CA ILE A 44 -0.53 -10.07 -8.91
C ILE A 44 -0.66 -8.88 -9.83
N SER A 45 -1.06 -7.72 -9.30
CA SER A 45 -1.04 -6.48 -10.06
C SER A 45 -0.40 -5.34 -9.30
N VAL A 46 0.20 -4.42 -10.06
CA VAL A 46 0.63 -3.12 -9.55
C VAL A 46 0.08 -1.99 -10.42
N SER A 47 -0.16 -0.83 -9.81
CA SER A 47 -0.66 0.35 -10.51
C SER A 47 0.40 0.91 -11.45
N ARG A 48 0.07 0.97 -12.75
CA ARG A 48 0.92 1.64 -13.74
C ARG A 48 1.18 3.10 -13.38
N HIS A 49 0.16 3.80 -12.87
CA HIS A 49 0.26 5.22 -12.53
C HIS A 49 1.21 5.49 -11.37
N LEU A 50 1.28 4.57 -10.41
CA LEU A 50 2.16 4.68 -9.26
C LEU A 50 3.57 4.16 -9.57
N SER A 51 3.68 3.08 -10.35
CA SER A 51 4.97 2.50 -10.76
C SER A 51 5.86 3.49 -11.50
N VAL A 52 5.30 4.30 -12.40
CA VAL A 52 6.10 5.30 -13.14
C VAL A 52 6.67 6.39 -12.24
N LYS A 53 6.06 6.67 -11.09
CA LYS A 53 6.51 7.71 -10.16
C LYS A 53 7.46 7.18 -9.09
N ALA A 54 7.37 5.89 -8.79
CA ALA A 54 8.14 5.24 -7.73
C ALA A 54 9.58 4.94 -8.15
N THR A 55 10.44 4.71 -7.16
CA THR A 55 11.77 4.14 -7.38
C THR A 55 11.66 2.63 -7.70
N ASP A 56 12.74 2.05 -8.22
CA ASP A 56 12.83 0.61 -8.46
C ASP A 56 12.60 -0.17 -7.16
N ASP A 57 13.26 0.25 -6.08
CA ASP A 57 13.13 -0.38 -4.76
C ASP A 57 11.71 -0.32 -4.22
N GLU A 58 11.02 0.82 -4.36
CA GLU A 58 9.63 0.97 -3.91
C GLU A 58 8.68 0.01 -4.65
N VAL A 59 8.83 -0.12 -5.98
CA VAL A 59 8.00 -1.07 -6.75
C VAL A 59 8.36 -2.50 -6.40
N HIS A 60 9.65 -2.81 -6.23
CA HIS A 60 10.10 -4.14 -5.86
C HIS A 60 9.54 -4.56 -4.50
N GLN A 61 9.57 -3.69 -3.48
CA GLN A 61 8.98 -3.95 -2.17
C GLN A 61 7.46 -4.20 -2.26
N VAL A 62 6.75 -3.55 -3.18
CA VAL A 62 5.32 -3.84 -3.44
C VAL A 62 5.14 -5.20 -4.08
N LEU A 63 5.95 -5.58 -5.07
CA LEU A 63 5.88 -6.92 -5.66
C LEU A 63 6.12 -8.01 -4.60
N LEU A 64 7.14 -7.84 -3.76
CA LEU A 64 7.42 -8.75 -2.64
C LEU A 64 6.23 -8.84 -1.67
N HIS A 65 5.60 -7.71 -1.36
CA HIS A 65 4.39 -7.65 -0.52
C HIS A 65 3.24 -8.49 -1.09
N GLU A 66 2.93 -8.31 -2.37
CA GLU A 66 1.80 -9.00 -3.00
C GLU A 66 2.09 -10.49 -3.23
N VAL A 67 3.33 -10.86 -3.57
CA VAL A 67 3.75 -12.27 -3.68
C VAL A 67 3.72 -12.94 -2.31
N ALA A 68 4.11 -12.25 -1.24
CA ALA A 68 3.98 -12.78 0.12
C ALA A 68 2.53 -13.10 0.49
N HIS A 69 1.56 -12.28 0.06
CA HIS A 69 0.13 -12.61 0.23
C HIS A 69 -0.26 -13.87 -0.54
N ALA A 70 0.19 -14.00 -1.79
CA ALA A 70 -0.09 -15.17 -2.61
C ALA A 70 0.43 -16.47 -1.96
N VAL A 71 1.65 -16.44 -1.44
CA VAL A 71 2.28 -17.59 -0.75
C VAL A 71 1.61 -17.87 0.61
N ALA A 72 1.31 -16.84 1.40
CA ALA A 72 0.72 -17.00 2.73
C ALA A 72 -0.76 -17.45 2.69
N GLY A 73 -1.46 -17.12 1.62
CA GLY A 73 -2.86 -17.45 1.40
C GLY A 73 -3.83 -16.44 2.01
N VAL A 74 -5.05 -16.40 1.44
CA VAL A 74 -6.08 -15.38 1.70
C VAL A 74 -6.43 -15.16 3.18
N ARG A 75 -6.33 -16.20 4.02
CA ARG A 75 -6.69 -16.12 5.44
C ARG A 75 -5.59 -15.52 6.32
N ALA A 76 -4.37 -15.39 5.82
CA ALA A 76 -3.24 -14.89 6.61
C ALA A 76 -3.33 -13.39 6.89
N GLY A 77 -3.87 -12.60 5.96
CA GLY A 77 -3.76 -11.14 5.99
C GLY A 77 -2.31 -10.71 6.22
N HIS A 78 -2.08 -9.59 6.91
CA HIS A 78 -0.75 -9.19 7.40
C HIS A 78 -0.36 -9.86 8.73
N GLY A 79 -0.81 -11.09 8.96
CA GLY A 79 -0.57 -11.87 10.17
C GLY A 79 0.87 -12.42 10.28
N PRO A 80 1.19 -13.14 11.37
CA PRO A 80 2.55 -13.66 11.61
C PRO A 80 3.09 -14.55 10.49
N ALA A 81 2.22 -15.38 9.87
CA ALA A 81 2.60 -16.23 8.74
C ALA A 81 3.03 -15.40 7.53
N TRP A 82 2.25 -14.37 7.17
CA TRP A 82 2.60 -13.44 6.09
C TRP A 82 3.89 -12.69 6.39
N MET A 83 4.04 -12.16 7.62
CA MET A 83 5.25 -11.40 7.99
C MET A 83 6.53 -12.25 7.88
N ARG A 84 6.45 -13.53 8.29
CA ARG A 84 7.59 -14.46 8.16
C ARG A 84 7.96 -14.65 6.69
N ILE A 85 6.98 -14.96 5.84
CA ILE A 85 7.18 -15.15 4.40
C ILE A 85 7.70 -13.87 3.75
N ALA A 86 7.09 -12.72 4.04
CA ALA A 86 7.50 -11.44 3.47
C ALA A 86 8.99 -11.16 3.76
N ARG A 87 9.43 -11.37 5.01
CA ARG A 87 10.84 -11.23 5.38
C ARG A 87 11.76 -12.24 4.67
N GLU A 88 11.33 -13.50 4.54
CA GLU A 88 12.06 -14.53 3.79
C GLU A 88 12.24 -14.14 2.31
N LEU A 89 11.27 -13.42 1.74
CA LEU A 89 11.34 -12.88 0.37
C LEU A 89 12.17 -11.58 0.26
N GLY A 90 12.63 -11.00 1.37
CA GLY A 90 13.38 -9.73 1.37
C GLY A 90 12.51 -8.47 1.48
N TYR A 91 11.26 -8.60 1.92
CA TYR A 91 10.42 -7.44 2.25
C TYR A 91 10.89 -6.79 3.56
N GLU A 92 11.14 -5.48 3.51
CA GLU A 92 11.68 -4.69 4.62
C GLU A 92 10.62 -3.84 5.33
N GLY A 93 9.41 -3.75 4.76
CA GLY A 93 8.35 -2.91 5.28
C GLY A 93 7.61 -3.44 6.52
N GLY A 94 6.75 -2.60 7.08
CA GLY A 94 5.89 -2.95 8.21
C GLY A 94 4.64 -3.76 7.81
N ARG A 95 3.78 -4.06 8.80
CA ARG A 95 2.46 -4.69 8.54
C ARG A 95 1.56 -3.83 7.66
N THR A 96 1.72 -2.52 7.75
CA THR A 96 1.06 -1.52 6.91
C THR A 96 2.12 -0.93 6.00
N HIS A 97 2.21 -1.40 4.75
CA HIS A 97 3.04 -0.70 3.78
C HIS A 97 2.30 0.55 3.33
N ASP A 98 2.70 1.70 3.87
CA ASP A 98 2.29 2.99 3.33
C ASP A 98 3.23 3.31 2.17
N SER A 99 2.77 3.13 0.94
CA SER A 99 3.56 3.58 -0.22
C SER A 99 3.43 5.11 -0.35
N PRO A 100 4.54 5.87 -0.33
CA PRO A 100 4.52 7.31 -0.56
C PRO A 100 3.83 7.69 -1.88
N ALA A 101 4.04 6.92 -2.94
CA ALA A 101 3.40 7.14 -4.24
C ALA A 101 1.86 7.05 -4.15
N ALA A 102 1.32 6.08 -3.39
CA ALA A 102 -0.11 5.97 -3.18
C ALA A 102 -0.67 7.17 -2.41
N THR A 103 0.11 7.71 -1.47
CA THR A 103 -0.31 8.83 -0.61
C THR A 103 -0.41 10.18 -1.31
N GLU A 104 0.28 10.38 -2.44
CA GLU A 104 0.21 11.61 -3.24
C GLU A 104 -1.25 11.94 -3.65
N HIS A 105 -2.05 10.92 -3.95
CA HIS A 105 -3.44 11.08 -4.36
C HIS A 105 -4.44 11.24 -3.21
N ALA A 106 -3.98 11.24 -1.95
CA ALA A 106 -4.83 11.49 -0.80
C ALA A 106 -5.33 12.95 -0.84
N LYS A 107 -6.65 13.14 -0.95
CA LYS A 107 -7.25 14.48 -1.11
C LYS A 107 -7.36 15.25 0.20
N TRP A 108 -7.35 14.57 1.34
CA TRP A 108 -7.67 15.17 2.62
C TRP A 108 -6.46 15.16 3.55
N LEU A 109 -6.12 16.33 4.08
CA LEU A 109 -5.15 16.50 5.17
C LEU A 109 -5.91 16.75 6.46
N GLY A 110 -5.66 15.92 7.46
CA GLY A 110 -6.17 16.04 8.82
C GLY A 110 -5.08 16.60 9.72
N LEU A 111 -5.39 17.65 10.47
CA LEU A 111 -4.50 18.25 11.46
C LEU A 111 -5.15 18.16 12.84
N CYS A 112 -4.41 17.65 13.84
CA CYS A 112 -4.84 17.75 15.23
C CYS A 112 -4.26 19.02 15.91
N PRO A 113 -4.78 19.45 17.07
CA PRO A 113 -4.32 20.68 17.76
C PRO A 113 -2.84 20.66 18.14
N THR A 114 -2.26 19.46 18.29
CA THR A 114 -0.84 19.25 18.59
C THR A 114 0.07 19.23 17.37
N GLY A 115 -0.49 19.37 16.15
CA GLY A 115 0.28 19.45 14.90
C GLY A 115 0.52 18.13 14.16
N HIS A 116 0.05 16.98 14.66
CA HIS A 116 0.16 15.73 13.90
C HIS A 116 -0.71 15.75 12.64
N GLU A 117 -0.12 15.30 11.52
CA GLU A 117 -0.75 15.21 10.22
C GLU A 117 -1.26 13.80 9.92
N ILE A 118 -2.44 13.71 9.30
CA ILE A 118 -3.02 12.45 8.83
C ILE A 118 -3.62 12.67 7.45
N ILE A 119 -3.18 11.90 6.47
CA ILE A 119 -3.73 11.97 5.11
C ILE A 119 -4.79 10.90 4.87
N ARG A 120 -5.85 11.24 4.13
CA ARG A 120 -6.92 10.33 3.73
C ARG A 120 -7.36 10.53 2.28
N PHE A 121 -7.74 9.44 1.63
CA PHE A 121 -8.33 9.50 0.28
C PHE A 121 -9.77 10.04 0.27
N ARG A 122 -10.50 9.87 1.38
CA ARG A 122 -11.89 10.33 1.56
C ARG A 122 -12.02 11.04 2.91
N ARG A 123 -12.85 12.09 2.97
CA ARG A 123 -13.20 12.75 4.22
C ARG A 123 -13.97 11.78 5.12
N PRO A 124 -13.61 11.63 6.40
CA PRO A 124 -14.44 10.91 7.35
C PRO A 124 -15.85 11.54 7.45
N SER A 125 -16.88 10.70 7.55
CA SER A 125 -18.26 11.16 7.75
C SER A 125 -18.59 11.47 9.21
N LYS A 126 -17.76 10.99 10.15
CA LYS A 126 -17.88 11.22 11.59
C LYS A 126 -16.64 11.97 12.10
N PRO A 127 -16.76 12.74 13.20
CA PRO A 127 -15.60 13.31 13.88
C PRO A 127 -14.59 12.23 14.26
N THR A 128 -13.32 12.52 14.07
CA THR A 128 -12.19 11.65 14.43
C THR A 128 -11.20 12.44 15.28
N SER A 129 -10.49 11.76 16.19
CA SER A 129 -9.45 12.38 17.01
C SER A 129 -8.10 11.70 16.79
N CYS A 130 -7.02 12.39 17.15
CA CYS A 130 -5.66 11.91 16.92
C CYS A 130 -5.32 10.69 17.79
N ALA A 131 -4.99 9.57 17.13
CA ALA A 131 -4.59 8.33 17.79
C ALA A 131 -3.19 8.40 18.43
N LEU A 132 -2.33 9.34 17.99
CA LEU A 132 -1.02 9.60 18.59
C LEU A 132 -1.14 10.36 19.91
N CYS A 133 -2.07 11.32 20.00
CA CYS A 133 -2.34 12.08 21.22
C CYS A 133 -3.11 11.26 22.26
N SER A 134 -4.05 10.42 21.81
CA SER A 134 -4.82 9.53 22.68
C SER A 134 -5.21 8.26 21.96
N ARG A 135 -5.01 7.10 22.61
CA ARG A 135 -5.42 5.79 22.08
C ARG A 135 -6.94 5.62 21.99
N ARG A 136 -7.73 6.44 22.70
CA ARG A 136 -9.20 6.48 22.63
C ARG A 136 -9.67 7.79 22.00
N PHE A 137 -10.90 7.78 21.48
CA PHE A 137 -11.51 9.02 20.98
C PHE A 137 -11.50 10.10 22.08
N ASN A 138 -10.95 11.27 21.76
CA ASN A 138 -10.87 12.40 22.67
C ASN A 138 -11.25 13.69 21.92
N PRO A 139 -12.34 14.39 22.31
CA PRO A 139 -12.73 15.67 21.74
C PRO A 139 -11.64 16.74 21.75
N ASP A 140 -10.72 16.72 22.72
CA ASP A 140 -9.62 17.70 22.82
C ASP A 140 -8.60 17.57 21.68
N TYR A 141 -8.59 16.43 20.99
CA TYR A 141 -7.68 16.12 19.89
C TYR A 141 -8.42 15.89 18.58
N LEU A 142 -9.58 16.54 18.38
CA LEU A 142 -10.33 16.47 17.14
C LEU A 142 -9.48 16.87 15.93
N ILE A 143 -9.60 16.08 14.88
CA ILE A 143 -8.89 16.32 13.62
C ILE A 143 -9.71 17.26 12.75
N THR A 144 -9.11 18.38 12.38
CA THR A 144 -9.65 19.30 11.36
C THR A 144 -9.21 18.83 9.99
N TRP A 145 -10.17 18.69 9.07
CA TRP A 145 -9.93 18.14 7.74
C TRP A 145 -9.96 19.22 6.67
N HIS A 146 -8.92 19.28 5.85
CA HIS A 146 -8.75 20.21 4.74
C HIS A 146 -8.64 19.45 3.41
N ASP A 147 -9.29 19.95 2.35
CA ASP A 147 -9.06 19.42 1.00
C ASP A 147 -7.77 20.03 0.45
N ARG A 148 -6.76 19.18 0.24
CA ARG A 148 -5.43 19.58 -0.22
C ARG A 148 -5.46 20.23 -1.61
N ARG A 149 -6.50 20.00 -2.41
CA ARG A 149 -6.68 20.64 -3.72
C ARG A 149 -7.16 22.07 -3.63
N ALA A 150 -7.72 22.47 -2.49
CA ALA A 150 -8.17 23.83 -2.22
C ALA A 150 -7.12 24.66 -1.44
N MET A 151 -5.99 24.06 -1.07
CA MET A 151 -4.88 24.70 -0.37
C MET A 151 -3.70 25.04 -1.29
N ALA A 152 -3.82 24.72 -2.58
CA ALA A 152 -2.81 24.94 -3.62
C ALA A 152 -3.28 26.02 -4.60
#